data_AF-A0A1Y4R904-F1
#
_entry.id   AF-A0A1Y4R904-F1
#
_cell.length_a   1.000
_cell.length_b   1.000
_cell.length_c   1.000
_cell.angle_alpha   90.00
_cell.angle_beta   90.00
_cell.angle_gamma   90.00
#
_symmetry.space_group_name_H-M   'P 1'
#
loop_
_entity.id
_entity.type
_entity.pdbx_description
1 polymer ?
#
loop_
_entity_poly.entity_id
_entity_poly.type
_entity_poly.pdbx_seq_one_letter_code
_entity_poly.pdbx_strand_id
1 'polypeptide(L)' 'MNEFNLDAFSSNLDEAIKYIKVNKSVNINERYRIETNKNDEIVKVYVIENGKIKTVAHFNNGKLISECQGGSKNG' A
#
# COMPACT_ATOMS: atom_id res chain seq x y z
N MET A 1 -10.95 22.45 -8.65
CA MET A 1 -9.75 21.59 -8.74
C MET A 1 -9.35 21.28 -7.31
N ASN A 2 -9.27 20.01 -6.92
CA ASN A 2 -8.55 19.67 -5.71
C ASN A 2 -7.06 19.92 -5.99
N GLU A 3 -6.44 20.79 -5.22
CA GLU A 3 -5.00 21.01 -5.26
C GLU A 3 -4.31 19.77 -4.68
N PHE A 4 -3.28 19.26 -5.35
CA PHE A 4 -2.52 18.12 -4.85
C PHE A 4 -1.80 18.51 -3.56
N ASN A 5 -2.09 17.83 -2.45
CA ASN A 5 -1.45 18.11 -1.18
C ASN A 5 -0.18 17.26 -1.01
N LEU A 6 0.98 17.92 -1.10
CA LEU A 6 2.27 17.27 -0.97
C LEU A 6 2.52 16.71 0.44
N ASP A 7 2.01 17.37 1.48
CA ASP A 7 2.15 16.91 2.86
C ASP A 7 1.35 15.63 3.11
N ALA A 8 0.11 15.58 2.63
CA ALA A 8 -0.73 14.38 2.74
C ALA A 8 -0.10 13.19 1.99
N PHE A 9 0.40 13.43 0.76
CA PHE A 9 1.10 12.42 -0.01
C PHE A 9 2.38 11.91 0.69
N SER A 10 3.18 12.82 1.24
CA SER A 10 4.41 12.46 1.96
C SER A 10 4.10 11.62 3.20
N SER A 11 3.03 11.96 3.93
CA SER A 11 2.56 11.18 5.08
C SER A 11 2.07 9.78 4.68
N ASN A 12 1.35 9.66 3.56
CA ASN A 12 0.93 8.36 3.01
C ASN A 12 2.13 7.48 2.64
N LEU A 13 3.18 8.07 2.06
CA LEU A 13 4.38 7.34 1.68
C LEU A 13 5.17 6.84 2.90
N ASP A 14 5.28 7.65 3.96
CA ASP A 14 5.94 7.26 5.21
C ASP A 14 5.24 6.05 5.87
N GLU A 15 3.91 6.09 5.97
CA GLU A 15 3.11 4.99 6.52
C GLU A 15 3.17 3.73 5.65
N ALA A 16 3.14 3.88 4.33
CA ALA A 16 3.33 2.77 3.40
C ALA A 16 4.71 2.10 3.59
N ILE A 17 5.77 2.89 3.79
CA ILE A 17 7.12 2.37 4.04
C ILE A 17 7.19 1.65 5.40
N LYS A 18 6.57 2.20 6.45
CA LYS A 18 6.47 1.54 7.77
C LYS A 18 5.75 0.21 7.66
N TYR A 19 4.61 0.16 6.96
CA TYR A 19 3.87 -1.08 6.71
C TYR A 19 4.74 -2.14 6.04
N ILE A 20 5.51 -1.78 5.00
CA ILE A 20 6.42 -2.70 4.33
C ILE A 20 7.51 -3.21 5.28
N LYS A 21 8.13 -2.33 6.07
CA LYS A 21 9.17 -2.72 7.04
C LYS A 21 8.65 -3.72 8.07
N VAL A 22 7.44 -3.51 8.58
CA VAL A 22 6.81 -4.41 9.56
C VAL A 22 6.51 -5.76 8.92
N ASN A 23 5.83 -5.80 7.76
CA ASN A 23 5.43 -7.06 7.12
C ASN A 23 6.62 -7.85 6.56
N LYS A 24 7.64 -7.18 6.01
CA LYS A 24 8.85 -7.84 5.51
C LYS A 24 9.65 -8.53 6.62
N SER A 25 9.58 -8.01 7.84
CA SER A 25 10.17 -8.67 9.01
C SER A 25 9.47 -9.99 9.37
N VAL A 26 8.24 -10.19 8.89
CA VAL A 26 7.44 -11.40 9.12
C VAL A 26 7.65 -12.45 8.03
N ASN A 27 7.74 -12.04 6.75
CA ASN A 27 7.90 -12.97 5.62
C ASN A 27 8.90 -12.45 4.58
N ILE A 28 10.07 -13.09 4.52
CA ILE A 28 11.17 -12.70 3.61
C ILE A 28 10.91 -13.04 2.14
N ASN A 29 9.94 -13.91 1.84
CA ASN A 29 9.61 -14.33 0.47
C ASN A 29 8.64 -13.36 -0.21
N GLU A 30 8.08 -12.41 0.53
CA GLU A 30 7.21 -11.37 0.00
C GLU A 30 8.00 -10.26 -0.66
N ARG A 31 7.52 -9.83 -1.82
CA ARG A 31 7.98 -8.64 -2.53
C ARG A 31 6.92 -7.56 -2.37
N TYR A 32 7.37 -6.31 -2.30
CA TYR A 32 6.47 -5.16 -2.15
C TYR A 32 6.67 -4.21 -3.31
N ARG A 33 5.56 -3.72 -3.88
CA ARG A 33 5.54 -2.67 -4.90
C ARG A 33 4.68 -1.53 -4.41
N ILE A 34 5.22 -0.32 -4.46
CA ILE A 34 4.47 0.91 -4.19
C ILE A 34 3.98 1.47 -5.53
N GLU A 35 2.73 1.90 -5.57
CA GLU A 35 2.14 2.65 -6.67
C GLU A 35 1.56 3.95 -6.15
N THR A 36 1.82 5.02 -6.88
CA THR A 36 1.38 6.38 -6.55
C THR A 36 0.66 6.96 -7.75
N ASN A 37 -0.31 7.83 -7.51
CA ASN A 37 -1.04 8.54 -8.56
C ASN A 37 -0.73 10.03 -8.46
N LYS A 38 -0.36 10.67 -9.56
CA LYS A 38 -0.06 12.12 -9.56
C LYS A 38 -1.32 13.00 -9.36
N ASN A 39 -2.50 12.42 -9.54
CA ASN A 39 -3.78 13.11 -9.44
C ASN A 39 -4.54 12.75 -8.15
N ASP A 40 -3.98 11.87 -7.30
CA ASP A 40 -4.63 11.36 -6.10
C ASP A 40 -3.58 11.16 -5.01
N GLU A 41 -3.85 11.63 -3.81
CA GLU A 41 -2.92 11.53 -2.68
C GLU A 41 -2.76 10.07 -2.21
N ILE A 42 -3.63 9.15 -2.65
CA ILE A 42 -3.61 7.74 -2.27
C ILE A 42 -2.31 7.05 -2.72
N VAL A 43 -1.66 6.39 -1.76
CA VAL A 43 -0.53 5.49 -1.99
C VAL A 43 -1.01 4.05 -1.86
N LYS A 44 -0.66 3.19 -2.81
CA LYS A 44 -1.00 1.76 -2.77
C LYS A 44 0.25 0.92 -2.58
N VAL A 45 0.15 -0.09 -1.72
CA VAL A 45 1.20 -1.10 -1.53
C VAL A 45 0.64 -2.45 -1.96
N TYR A 46 1.29 -3.06 -2.95
CA TYR A 46 1.01 -4.42 -3.39
C TYR A 46 2.00 -5.37 -2.72
N VAL A 47 1.48 -6.32 -1.95
CA VAL A 47 2.23 -7.45 -1.41
C VAL A 47 2.14 -8.60 -2.41
N ILE A 48 3.29 -9.04 -2.90
CA ILE A 48 3.43 -10.02 -3.97
C ILE A 48 4.19 -11.23 -3.43
N GLU A 49 3.57 -12.39 -3.50
CA GLU A 49 4.17 -13.67 -3.09
C GLU A 49 4.04 -14.65 -4.25
N ASN A 50 5.13 -15.34 -4.60
CA ASN A 50 5.17 -16.30 -5.73
C ASN A 50 4.61 -15.75 -7.06
N GLY A 51 4.85 -14.46 -7.32
CA GLY A 51 4.39 -13.79 -8.55
C GLY A 51 2.91 -13.41 -8.56
N LYS A 52 2.17 -13.62 -7.47
CA LYS A 52 0.75 -13.25 -7.34
C LYS A 52 0.57 -12.14 -6.32
N ILE A 53 -0.38 -11.25 -6.56
CA ILE A 53 -0.77 -10.22 -5.57
C ILE A 53 -1.55 -10.90 -4.46
N LYS A 54 -0.97 -10.91 -3.26
CA LYS A 54 -1.56 -11.46 -2.04
C LYS A 54 -2.37 -10.43 -1.29
N THR A 55 -1.91 -9.18 -1.25
CA THR A 55 -2.58 -8.09 -0.54
C THR A 55 -2.38 -6.77 -1.28
N VAL A 56 -3.39 -5.91 -1.25
CA VAL A 56 -3.32 -4.53 -1.68
C VAL A 56 -3.75 -3.63 -0.52
N ALA A 57 -2.83 -2.84 0.00
CA ALA A 57 -3.07 -1.87 1.06
C ALA A 57 -3.14 -0.46 0.46
N HIS A 58 -4.14 0.33 0.86
CA HIS A 58 -4.36 1.70 0.41
C HIS A 58 -4.17 2.67 1.58
N PHE A 59 -3.35 3.70 1.37
CA PHE A 59 -3.04 4.71 2.36
C PHE A 59 -3.55 6.06 1.90
N ASN A 60 -4.27 6.78 2.78
CA ASN A 60 -4.71 8.14 2.57
C ASN A 60 -4.66 8.94 3.88
N ASN A 61 -4.33 10.24 3.81
CA ASN A 61 -4.12 11.12 4.96
C ASN A 61 -3.27 10.52 6.10
N GLY A 62 -2.16 9.87 5.76
CA GLY A 62 -1.23 9.24 6.70
C GLY A 62 -1.80 8.04 7.44
N LYS A 63 -2.76 7.32 6.85
CA LYS A 63 -3.41 6.16 7.48
C LYS A 63 -3.74 5.09 6.47
N LEU A 64 -3.73 3.83 6.90
CA LEU A 64 -4.31 2.72 6.15
C LEU A 64 -5.83 2.88 6.11
N ILE A 65 -6.40 3.04 4.91
CA ILE A 65 -7.85 3.19 4.73
C ILE A 65 -8.54 1.92 4.24
N SER A 66 -7.79 1.03 3.58
CA SER A 66 -8.32 -0.23 3.07
C SER A 66 -7.19 -1.23 2.89
N GLU A 67 -7.47 -2.49 3.19
CA GLU A 67 -6.59 -3.61 2.88
C GLU A 67 -7.43 -4.73 2.26
N CYS A 68 -7.08 -5.12 1.03
CA CYS A 68 -7.75 -6.18 0.29
C CYS A 68 -6.79 -7.36 0.11
N GLN A 69 -7.16 -8.53 0.64
CA GLN A 69 -6.42 -9.77 0.41
C GLN A 69 -6.85 -10.38 -0.92
N GLY A 70 -5.91 -10.59 -1.83
CA GLY A 70 -6.07 -11.14 -3.17
C GLY A 70 -6.39 -12.63 -3.23
N GLY A 71 -6.98 -13.21 -2.19
CA GLY A 71 -7.18 -14.64 -2.07
C GLY A 71 -8.25 -15.02 -1.05
N SER A 72 -9.50 -14.67 -1.31
CA SER A 72 -10.68 -15.39 -0.78
C SER A 72 -11.92 -15.06 -1.61
N LYS A 73 -12.02 -15.69 -2.79
CA LYS A 73 -13.30 -16.13 -3.32
C LYS A 73 -13.24 -17.65 -3.41
N ASN A 74 -13.52 -18.31 -2.29
CA ASN A 74 -14.07 -19.65 -2.28
C ASN A 74 -15.41 -19.54 -1.56
N GLY A 75 -16.48 -19.82 -2.31
CA GLY A 75 -17.88 -19.68 -1.94
C GLY A 75 -18.71 -19.59 -3.22
#